data_AF-A0A1Q7BSK9-F1
#
_entry.id   AF-A0A1Q7BSK9-F1
#
_cell.length_a   1.000
_cell.length_b   1.000
_cell.length_c   1.000
_cell.angle_alpha   90.00
_cell.angle_beta   90.00
_cell.angle_gamma   90.00
#
_symmetry.space_group_name_H-M   'P 1'
#
loop_
_entity.id
_entity.type
_entity.pdbx_description
1 polymer ?
#
loop_
_entity_poly.entity_id
_entity_poly.type
_entity_poly.pdbx_seq_one_letter_code
_entity_poly.pdbx_strand_id
1 'polypeptide(L)'
;MGADPLNPSVVIDLAKEKVVPFAEEPFKTPPEPAVAANGGSSLKPDGVPGWRPSRRGGECWFELNAKRSEFHALRDLLAGGLRALEEARPGTLEKLSHIKPRSRHIVARDAKDLFDKDHLAKHYAAKLCDGWYYGTNNSANETNTWLERACSCAGLKWGAEFNTSITPTIDDL
;
A
#
# COMPACT_ATOMS: atom_id res chain seq x y z
N MET A 1 -38.87 24.42 18.09
CA MET A 1 -37.78 25.39 18.33
C MET A 1 -36.60 24.94 17.49
N GLY A 2 -36.28 25.67 16.43
CA GLY A 2 -35.17 25.36 15.52
C GLY A 2 -33.86 25.92 16.06
N ALA A 3 -32.79 25.15 15.97
CA ALA A 3 -31.44 25.60 16.31
C ALA A 3 -30.93 26.53 15.20
N ASP A 4 -30.45 27.70 15.61
CA ASP A 4 -29.98 28.79 14.76
C ASP A 4 -28.56 28.47 14.19
N PRO A 5 -28.37 28.38 12.87
CA PRO A 5 -27.15 27.87 12.24
C PRO A 5 -25.98 28.87 12.16
N LEU A 6 -26.09 30.05 12.77
CA LEU A 6 -25.11 31.14 12.61
C LEU A 6 -24.15 31.33 13.80
N ASN A 7 -24.16 30.44 14.80
CA ASN A 7 -23.30 30.55 15.97
C ASN A 7 -22.35 29.34 16.11
N PRO A 8 -21.14 29.37 15.52
CA PRO A 8 -20.14 28.33 15.78
C PRO A 8 -19.62 28.45 17.22
N SER A 9 -19.76 27.39 18.00
CA SER A 9 -19.37 27.32 19.42
C SER A 9 -17.87 27.08 19.66
N VAL A 10 -17.02 27.25 18.65
CA VAL A 10 -15.59 26.95 18.75
C VAL A 10 -14.78 28.14 18.24
N VAL A 11 -14.38 28.99 19.17
CA VAL A 11 -13.36 30.02 18.93
C VAL A 11 -12.01 29.40 19.31
N ILE A 12 -11.17 29.14 18.31
CA ILE A 12 -9.80 28.64 18.53
C ILE A 12 -8.91 29.86 18.78
N ASP A 13 -8.38 29.98 19.99
CA ASP A 13 -7.50 31.08 20.40
C ASP A 13 -6.04 30.75 20.06
N LEU A 14 -5.53 31.35 18.97
CA LEU A 14 -4.16 31.17 18.48
C LEU A 14 -3.13 32.05 19.24
N ALA A 15 -3.54 32.82 20.25
CA ALA A 15 -2.64 33.74 20.97
C ALA A 15 -1.51 33.05 21.77
N LYS A 16 -1.51 31.72 21.86
CA LYS A 16 -0.51 30.93 22.62
C LYS A 16 0.50 30.18 21.75
N GLU A 17 0.41 30.23 20.42
CA GLU A 17 1.41 29.60 19.55
C GLU A 17 2.68 30.45 19.45
N LYS A 18 3.75 30.01 20.11
CA LYS A 18 5.09 30.56 19.90
C LYS A 18 5.75 29.84 18.73
N VAL A 19 5.88 30.54 17.61
CA VAL A 19 6.69 30.10 16.46
C VAL A 19 8.17 30.16 16.87
N VAL A 20 8.84 29.01 16.87
CA VAL A 20 10.30 28.93 17.01
C VAL A 20 10.95 28.97 15.61
N PRO A 21 12.06 29.69 15.42
CA PRO A 21 12.77 29.70 14.15
C PRO A 21 13.41 28.33 13.90
N PHE A 22 13.23 27.84 12.67
CA PHE A 22 13.84 26.60 12.18
C PHE A 22 15.35 26.77 12.11
N ALA A 23 16.09 26.02 12.93
CA ALA A 23 17.55 25.97 12.91
C ALA A 23 17.99 24.79 12.02
N GLU A 24 18.66 25.09 10.91
CA GLU A 24 19.36 24.09 10.09
C GLU A 24 20.60 23.61 10.84
N GLU A 25 20.54 22.42 11.45
CA GLU A 25 21.76 21.72 11.84
C GLU A 25 22.31 20.90 10.66
N PRO A 26 23.61 21.02 10.32
CA PRO A 26 24.21 20.22 9.26
C PRO A 26 24.28 18.75 9.68
N PHE A 27 23.61 17.91 8.90
CA PHE A 27 23.60 16.46 9.03
C PHE A 27 25.03 15.91 9.04
N LYS A 28 25.51 15.39 10.19
CA LYS A 28 26.75 14.61 10.25
C LYS A 28 26.49 13.22 9.68
N THR A 29 27.10 12.93 8.54
CA THR A 29 27.08 11.63 7.88
C THR A 29 27.73 10.56 8.78
N PRO A 30 27.08 9.42 9.05
CA PRO A 30 27.74 8.25 9.62
C PRO A 30 28.76 7.68 8.63
N PRO A 31 29.87 7.06 9.09
CA PRO A 31 30.88 6.51 8.20
C PRO A 31 30.35 5.31 7.38
N GLU A 32 30.62 5.33 6.07
CA GLU A 32 30.33 4.25 5.12
C GLU A 32 30.99 2.92 5.53
N PRO A 33 30.29 1.77 5.43
CA PRO A 33 30.95 0.49 5.23
C PRO A 33 31.39 0.36 3.76
N ALA A 34 32.62 -0.13 3.60
CA ALA A 34 33.38 -0.19 2.36
C ALA A 34 32.69 -0.95 1.21
N VAL A 35 32.89 -0.38 0.03
CA VAL A 35 32.49 -0.74 -1.33
C VAL A 35 32.72 -2.22 -1.70
N ALA A 36 31.71 -2.86 -2.30
CA ALA A 36 31.90 -3.85 -3.35
C ALA A 36 31.15 -3.39 -4.60
N ALA A 37 31.92 -3.13 -5.65
CA ALA A 37 31.56 -2.41 -6.85
C ALA A 37 30.56 -3.15 -7.73
N ASN A 38 29.52 -2.42 -8.18
CA ASN A 38 29.18 -2.34 -9.59
C ASN A 38 28.59 -0.95 -9.86
N GLY A 39 29.42 -0.14 -10.50
CA GLY A 39 29.19 1.28 -10.73
C GLY A 39 28.07 1.57 -11.72
N GLY A 40 27.28 2.57 -11.39
CA GLY A 40 26.37 3.28 -12.27
C GLY A 40 26.14 4.67 -11.68
N SER A 41 27.19 5.50 -11.71
CA SER A 41 27.12 6.90 -11.30
C SER A 41 26.00 7.59 -12.07
N SER A 42 25.05 8.16 -11.34
CA SER A 42 23.94 8.95 -11.85
C SER A 42 24.45 10.32 -12.33
N LEU A 43 25.23 10.32 -13.40
CA LEU A 43 25.39 11.49 -14.26
C LEU A 43 24.29 11.39 -15.32
N LYS A 44 23.50 12.46 -15.48
CA LYS A 44 22.54 12.59 -16.58
C LYS A 44 23.30 12.36 -17.90
N PRO A 45 22.95 11.39 -18.75
CA PRO A 45 23.41 11.40 -20.12
C PRO A 45 22.56 12.43 -20.86
N ASP A 46 23.11 13.62 -21.08
CA ASP A 46 22.50 14.61 -21.96
C ASP A 46 22.25 13.99 -23.33
N GLY A 47 20.98 13.91 -23.75
CA GLY A 47 20.62 13.58 -25.13
C GLY A 47 20.15 12.16 -25.44
N VAL A 48 19.78 11.32 -24.46
CA VAL A 48 19.17 10.00 -24.76
C VAL A 48 17.64 10.11 -24.85
N PRO A 49 17.01 9.94 -26.03
CA PRO A 49 15.56 9.88 -26.15
C PRO A 49 15.05 8.64 -25.40
N GLY A 50 14.24 8.83 -24.36
CA GLY A 50 13.61 7.73 -23.62
C GLY A 50 14.21 7.38 -22.25
N TRP A 51 15.16 8.14 -21.72
CA TRP A 51 15.60 7.97 -20.33
C TRP A 51 14.45 8.35 -19.36
N ARG A 52 13.85 7.34 -18.73
CA ARG A 52 12.95 7.54 -17.59
C ARG A 52 13.73 7.21 -16.31
N PRO A 53 13.71 8.07 -15.28
CA PRO A 53 14.26 7.72 -13.98
C PRO A 53 13.66 6.39 -13.53
N SER A 54 14.49 5.44 -13.11
CA SER A 54 14.01 4.24 -12.43
C SER A 54 13.20 4.72 -11.23
N ARG A 55 11.89 4.44 -11.20
CA ARG A 55 11.05 4.82 -10.06
C ARG A 55 11.63 4.09 -8.85
N ARG A 56 12.29 4.80 -7.95
CA ARG A 56 12.65 4.26 -6.63
C ARG A 56 11.35 3.75 -6.03
N GLY A 57 11.24 2.42 -5.84
CA GLY A 57 10.13 1.84 -5.11
C GLY A 57 10.12 2.45 -3.73
N GLY A 58 9.06 3.19 -3.40
CA GLY A 58 8.90 3.75 -2.06
C GLY A 58 8.70 2.64 -1.04
N GLU A 59 9.17 2.87 0.17
CA GLU A 59 8.78 2.04 1.31
C GLU A 59 7.26 2.14 1.48
N CYS A 60 6.62 0.98 1.61
CA CYS A 60 5.19 0.85 1.81
C CYS A 60 4.91 -0.01 3.04
N TRP A 61 3.83 0.28 3.75
CA TRP A 61 3.54 -0.39 5.02
C TRP A 61 2.04 -0.56 5.23
N PHE A 62 1.69 -1.52 6.08
CA PHE A 62 0.36 -1.63 6.66
C PHE A 62 0.46 -1.75 8.18
N GLU A 63 -0.59 -1.37 8.88
CA GLU A 63 -0.75 -1.57 10.31
C GLU A 63 -2.02 -2.37 10.57
N LEU A 64 -1.92 -3.39 11.42
CA LEU A 64 -3.05 -4.19 11.87
C LEU A 64 -2.99 -4.28 13.39
N ASN A 65 -4.04 -3.83 14.09
CA ASN A 65 -4.10 -3.84 15.56
C ASN A 65 -2.84 -3.25 16.23
N ALA A 66 -2.42 -2.05 15.80
CA ALA A 66 -1.21 -1.37 16.27
C ALA A 66 0.14 -2.05 15.94
N LYS A 67 0.14 -3.13 15.14
CA LYS A 67 1.36 -3.77 14.65
C LYS A 67 1.63 -3.37 13.20
N ARG A 68 2.72 -2.64 12.99
CA ARG A 68 3.15 -2.19 11.67
C ARG A 68 4.08 -3.20 10.99
N SER A 69 3.90 -3.39 9.69
CA SER A 69 4.74 -4.22 8.83
C SER A 69 5.16 -3.42 7.60
N GLU A 70 6.45 -3.48 7.25
CA GLU A 70 7.06 -2.67 6.19
C GLU A 70 7.54 -3.53 5.02
N PHE A 71 7.43 -2.97 3.81
CA PHE A 71 7.69 -3.63 2.53
C PHE A 71 8.30 -2.64 1.54
N HIS A 72 9.04 -3.17 0.56
CA HIS A 72 9.66 -2.35 -0.50
C HIS A 72 8.94 -2.46 -1.86
N ALA A 73 7.85 -3.24 -1.93
CA ALA A 73 7.05 -3.40 -3.14
C ALA A 73 5.57 -3.64 -2.83
N LEU A 74 4.70 -3.09 -3.68
CA LEU A 74 3.24 -3.23 -3.55
C LEU A 74 2.77 -4.69 -3.56
N ARG A 75 3.41 -5.55 -4.37
CA ARG A 75 3.06 -6.97 -4.42
C ARG A 75 3.31 -7.68 -3.08
N ASP A 76 4.32 -7.23 -2.34
CA ASP A 76 4.73 -7.82 -1.06
C ASP A 76 3.84 -7.27 0.05
N LEU A 77 3.51 -5.97 -0.01
CA LEU A 77 2.49 -5.36 0.84
C LEU A 77 1.14 -6.07 0.72
N LEU A 78 0.68 -6.32 -0.51
CA LEU A 78 -0.59 -7.02 -0.74
C LEU A 78 -0.54 -8.43 -0.18
N ALA A 79 0.52 -9.19 -0.49
CA ALA A 79 0.66 -10.55 0.03
C ALA A 79 0.74 -10.58 1.57
N GLY A 80 1.53 -9.69 2.16
CA GLY A 80 1.69 -9.55 3.60
C GLY A 80 0.37 -9.18 4.29
N GLY A 81 -0.35 -8.20 3.74
CA GLY A 81 -1.64 -7.76 4.26
C GLY A 81 -2.70 -8.86 4.20
N LEU A 82 -2.80 -9.56 3.06
CA LEU A 82 -3.73 -10.68 2.91
C LEU A 82 -3.44 -11.83 3.88
N ARG A 83 -2.16 -12.17 4.10
CA ARG A 83 -1.76 -13.18 5.09
C ARG A 83 -2.08 -12.73 6.51
N ALA A 84 -1.75 -11.48 6.85
CA ALA A 84 -1.99 -10.95 8.20
C ALA A 84 -3.49 -10.91 8.54
N LEU A 85 -4.34 -10.56 7.55
CA LEU A 85 -5.79 -10.57 7.72
C LEU A 85 -6.35 -12.00 7.87
N GLU A 86 -5.85 -12.96 7.11
CA GLU A 86 -6.22 -14.37 7.29
C GLU A 86 -5.77 -14.93 8.65
N GLU A 87 -4.58 -14.57 9.11
CA GLU A 87 -4.05 -14.97 10.42
C GLU A 87 -4.87 -14.37 11.56
N ALA A 88 -5.25 -13.09 11.45
CA ALA A 88 -6.10 -12.43 12.45
C ALA A 88 -7.54 -12.97 12.44
N ARG A 89 -8.07 -13.31 11.26
CA ARG A 89 -9.44 -13.77 11.06
C ARG A 89 -9.47 -14.88 9.99
N PRO A 90 -9.31 -16.15 10.37
CA PRO A 90 -9.35 -17.27 9.42
C PRO A 90 -10.66 -17.32 8.63
N GLY A 91 -10.57 -17.66 7.34
CA GLY A 91 -11.69 -17.64 6.39
C GLY A 91 -11.90 -16.29 5.70
N THR A 92 -11.01 -15.33 5.90
CA THR A 92 -11.01 -14.05 5.17
C THR A 92 -10.72 -14.27 3.69
N LEU A 93 -9.71 -15.09 3.35
CA LEU A 93 -9.37 -15.41 1.97
C LEU A 93 -10.50 -16.16 1.26
N GLU A 94 -11.21 -17.04 1.97
CA GLU A 94 -12.34 -17.77 1.43
C GLU A 94 -13.47 -16.81 1.01
N LYS A 95 -13.87 -15.91 1.92
CA LYS A 95 -14.88 -14.87 1.61
C LYS A 95 -14.41 -13.95 0.48
N LEU A 96 -13.14 -13.54 0.50
CA LEU A 96 -12.57 -12.66 -0.52
C LEU A 96 -12.51 -13.35 -1.89
N SER A 97 -12.30 -14.66 -1.94
CA SER A 97 -12.25 -15.43 -3.18
C SER A 97 -13.58 -15.40 -3.93
N HIS A 98 -14.70 -15.22 -3.24
CA HIS A 98 -16.02 -15.10 -3.87
C HIS A 98 -16.25 -13.72 -4.53
N ILE A 99 -15.38 -12.74 -4.27
CA ILE A 99 -15.50 -11.39 -4.83
C ILE A 99 -14.75 -11.34 -6.17
N LYS A 100 -15.51 -11.18 -7.27
CA LYS A 100 -15.00 -11.01 -8.63
C LYS A 100 -15.41 -9.67 -9.24
N PRO A 101 -14.61 -8.61 -9.09
CA PRO A 101 -14.83 -7.37 -9.80
C PRO A 101 -14.47 -7.54 -11.28
N ARG A 102 -15.50 -7.47 -12.14
CA ARG A 102 -15.44 -7.45 -13.61
C ARG A 102 -14.72 -8.65 -14.26
N SER A 103 -13.40 -8.73 -14.14
CA SER A 103 -12.55 -9.62 -14.94
C SER A 103 -11.57 -10.49 -14.13
N ARG A 104 -11.50 -10.35 -12.81
CA ARG A 104 -10.54 -11.13 -12.00
C ARG A 104 -10.96 -11.34 -10.55
N HIS A 105 -10.45 -12.41 -9.97
CA HIS A 105 -10.38 -12.60 -8.52
C HIS A 105 -9.02 -12.13 -8.01
N ILE A 106 -8.95 -11.66 -6.77
CA ILE A 106 -7.67 -11.32 -6.15
C ILE A 106 -6.98 -12.53 -5.54
N VAL A 107 -7.76 -13.47 -5.02
CA VAL A 107 -7.29 -14.72 -4.40
C VAL A 107 -8.13 -15.89 -4.87
N ALA A 108 -7.49 -17.05 -5.03
CA ALA A 108 -8.15 -18.30 -5.42
C ALA A 108 -7.33 -19.52 -4.98
N ARG A 109 -7.98 -20.70 -4.96
CA ARG A 109 -7.32 -21.98 -4.63
C ARG A 109 -6.46 -22.51 -5.76
N ASP A 110 -6.88 -22.29 -7.01
CA ASP A 110 -6.08 -22.52 -8.22
C ASP A 110 -5.67 -21.17 -8.83
N ALA A 111 -4.45 -21.07 -9.33
CA ALA A 111 -3.95 -19.90 -10.05
C ALA A 111 -4.79 -19.56 -11.30
N LYS A 112 -5.38 -20.57 -11.96
CA LYS A 112 -6.20 -20.39 -13.16
C LYS A 112 -7.48 -19.62 -12.88
N ASP A 113 -8.03 -19.76 -11.68
CA ASP A 113 -9.28 -19.12 -11.29
C ASP A 113 -9.13 -17.63 -11.01
N LEU A 114 -7.90 -17.11 -10.91
CA LEU A 114 -7.63 -15.68 -10.69
C LEU A 114 -8.07 -14.82 -11.88
N PHE A 115 -7.99 -15.33 -13.10
CA PHE A 115 -8.18 -14.55 -14.33
C PHE A 115 -9.01 -15.32 -15.35
N ASP A 116 -9.81 -14.61 -16.13
CA ASP A 116 -10.59 -15.24 -17.23
C ASP A 116 -9.71 -15.81 -18.36
N LYS A 117 -8.43 -15.43 -18.43
CA LYS A 117 -7.50 -15.85 -19.48
C LYS A 117 -6.29 -16.58 -18.90
N ASP A 118 -6.06 -17.81 -19.35
CA ASP A 118 -4.98 -18.69 -18.88
C ASP A 118 -3.58 -18.07 -18.92
N HIS A 119 -3.26 -17.29 -19.95
CA HIS A 119 -1.93 -16.67 -20.05
C HIS A 119 -1.68 -15.65 -18.94
N LEU A 120 -2.72 -14.97 -18.43
CA LEU A 120 -2.58 -14.02 -17.32
C LEU A 120 -2.26 -14.75 -16.02
N ALA A 121 -2.87 -15.91 -15.78
CA ALA A 121 -2.54 -16.74 -14.62
C ALA A 121 -1.06 -17.17 -14.63
N LYS A 122 -0.51 -17.53 -15.80
CA LYS A 122 0.91 -17.92 -15.92
C LYS A 122 1.89 -16.79 -15.59
N HIS A 123 1.54 -15.54 -15.89
CA HIS A 123 2.43 -14.39 -15.71
C HIS A 123 2.22 -13.63 -14.42
N TYR A 124 0.98 -13.62 -13.90
CA TYR A 124 0.58 -12.71 -12.82
C TYR A 124 0.00 -13.42 -11.60
N ALA A 125 -0.12 -14.74 -11.59
CA ALA A 125 -0.43 -15.47 -10.37
C ALA A 125 0.85 -15.73 -9.57
N ALA A 126 0.79 -15.54 -8.26
CA ALA A 126 1.83 -15.96 -7.33
C ALA A 126 1.22 -16.73 -6.17
N LYS A 127 1.99 -17.66 -5.58
CA LYS A 127 1.56 -18.38 -4.39
C LYS A 127 1.55 -17.44 -3.18
N LEU A 128 0.41 -17.37 -2.49
CA LEU A 128 0.24 -16.54 -1.30
C LEU A 128 0.64 -17.30 -0.03
N CYS A 129 -0.07 -18.38 0.28
CA CYS A 129 0.17 -19.30 1.39
C CYS A 129 -0.37 -20.69 1.00
N ASP A 130 -0.49 -21.63 1.94
CA ASP A 130 -0.83 -23.01 1.60
C ASP A 130 -2.23 -23.14 0.99
N GLY A 131 -2.25 -23.60 -0.27
CA GLY A 131 -3.45 -23.76 -1.07
C GLY A 131 -4.07 -22.45 -1.55
N TRP A 132 -3.35 -21.31 -1.50
CA TRP A 132 -3.85 -20.02 -1.96
C TRP A 132 -2.89 -19.35 -2.93
N TYR A 133 -3.46 -18.78 -4.00
CA TYR A 133 -2.78 -17.93 -4.98
C TYR A 133 -3.37 -16.53 -4.95
N TYR A 134 -2.60 -15.54 -5.40
CA TYR A 134 -3.05 -14.17 -5.56
C TYR A 134 -2.55 -13.54 -6.87
N GLY A 135 -3.31 -12.57 -7.38
CA GLY A 135 -2.91 -11.76 -8.54
C GLY A 135 -1.90 -10.68 -8.16
N THR A 136 -0.81 -10.56 -8.91
CA THR A 136 0.32 -9.64 -8.60
C THR A 136 0.32 -8.36 -9.42
N ASN A 137 -0.38 -8.32 -10.56
CA ASN A 137 -0.46 -7.15 -11.43
C ASN A 137 -1.52 -6.17 -10.92
N ASN A 138 -1.21 -5.43 -9.87
CA ASN A 138 -2.09 -4.43 -9.29
C ASN A 138 -1.42 -3.05 -9.25
N SER A 139 -2.18 -2.02 -9.57
CA SER A 139 -1.78 -0.64 -9.25
C SER A 139 -1.83 -0.40 -7.74
N ALA A 140 -1.34 0.75 -7.29
CA ALA A 140 -1.44 1.17 -5.89
C ALA A 140 -2.91 1.26 -5.43
N ASN A 141 -3.78 1.88 -6.24
CA ASN A 141 -5.20 2.02 -5.92
C ASN A 141 -5.93 0.66 -5.90
N GLU A 142 -5.61 -0.22 -6.85
CA GLU A 142 -6.17 -1.58 -6.85
C GLU A 142 -5.72 -2.38 -5.63
N THR A 143 -4.44 -2.27 -5.26
CA THR A 143 -3.89 -2.88 -4.04
C THR A 143 -4.64 -2.39 -2.81
N ASN A 144 -4.85 -1.08 -2.70
CA ASN A 144 -5.58 -0.47 -1.59
C ASN A 144 -7.03 -0.98 -1.54
N THR A 145 -7.74 -0.96 -2.68
CA THR A 145 -9.11 -1.44 -2.82
C THR A 145 -9.24 -2.91 -2.41
N TRP A 146 -8.28 -3.75 -2.77
CA TRP A 146 -8.29 -5.16 -2.42
C TRP A 146 -8.04 -5.40 -0.93
N LEU A 147 -7.10 -4.66 -0.33
CA LEU A 147 -6.86 -4.73 1.12
C LEU A 147 -8.07 -4.21 1.91
N GLU A 148 -8.75 -3.18 1.42
CA GLU A 148 -9.99 -2.66 2.03
C GLU A 148 -11.12 -3.70 1.99
N ARG A 149 -11.30 -4.38 0.85
CA ARG A 149 -12.26 -5.49 0.73
C ARG A 149 -11.89 -6.66 1.61
N ALA A 150 -10.60 -7.01 1.69
CA ALA A 150 -10.12 -8.07 2.57
C ALA A 150 -10.38 -7.73 4.05
N CYS A 151 -10.11 -6.48 4.44
CA CYS A 151 -10.41 -5.95 5.77
C CYS A 151 -11.92 -6.04 6.09
N SER A 152 -12.76 -5.67 5.13
CA SER A 152 -14.22 -5.80 5.25
C SER A 152 -14.66 -7.27 5.39
N CYS A 153 -14.04 -8.20 4.64
CA CYS A 153 -14.29 -9.64 4.74
C CYS A 153 -13.87 -10.24 6.10
N ALA A 154 -12.79 -9.70 6.67
CA ALA A 154 -12.31 -10.02 8.01
C ALA A 154 -13.22 -9.44 9.12
N GLY A 155 -14.14 -8.53 8.78
CA GLY A 155 -14.99 -7.83 9.74
C GLY A 155 -14.25 -6.79 10.57
N LEU A 156 -13.14 -6.25 10.04
CA LEU A 156 -12.33 -5.21 10.64
C LEU A 156 -12.69 -3.85 10.03
N LYS A 157 -12.47 -2.77 10.79
CA LYS A 157 -12.69 -1.40 10.33
C LYS A 157 -11.44 -0.85 9.63
N TRP A 158 -11.59 -0.54 8.36
CA TRP A 158 -10.59 0.20 7.60
C TRP A 158 -10.31 1.57 8.21
N GLY A 159 -9.04 1.96 8.27
CA GLY A 159 -8.57 3.22 8.86
C GLY A 159 -8.53 3.26 10.39
N ALA A 160 -9.11 2.27 11.08
CA ALA A 160 -9.09 2.17 12.54
C ALA A 160 -8.33 0.93 13.02
N GLU A 161 -8.66 -0.26 12.50
CA GLU A 161 -8.04 -1.53 12.87
C GLU A 161 -7.01 -1.98 11.84
N PHE A 162 -7.23 -1.63 10.57
CA PHE A 162 -6.29 -1.87 9.47
C PHE A 162 -6.10 -0.61 8.65
N ASN A 163 -4.85 -0.20 8.42
CA ASN A 163 -4.51 0.95 7.59
C ASN A 163 -3.31 0.62 6.67
N THR A 164 -3.09 1.44 5.65
CA THR A 164 -1.90 1.31 4.79
C THR A 164 -1.30 2.68 4.47
N SER A 165 -0.06 2.66 4.01
CA SER A 165 0.66 3.83 3.54
C SER A 165 0.28 4.28 2.14
N ILE A 166 -0.61 3.55 1.46
CA ILE A 166 -0.94 3.84 0.07
C ILE A 166 -1.90 5.02 0.05
N THR A 167 -1.40 6.18 -0.36
CA THR A 167 -2.25 7.33 -0.66
C THR A 167 -2.87 7.14 -2.05
N PRO A 168 -4.21 7.18 -2.20
CA PRO A 168 -4.81 7.24 -3.53
C PRO A 168 -4.33 8.51 -4.23
N THR A 169 -3.85 8.38 -5.46
CA THR A 169 -3.40 9.53 -6.26
C THR A 169 -4.64 10.22 -6.81
N ILE A 170 -4.73 11.55 -6.66
CA ILE A 170 -5.91 12.36 -7.02
C ILE A 170 -6.22 12.30 -8.53
N ASP A 171 -5.23 11.97 -9.37
CA ASP A 171 -5.33 11.96 -10.83
C ASP A 171 -6.22 10.85 -11.45
N ASP A 172 -6.75 9.93 -10.65
CA ASP A 172 -7.56 8.78 -11.11
C ASP A 172 -9.01 8.78 -10.56
N LEU A 173 -9.52 9.94 -10.11
CA LEU A 173 -10.92 10.14 -9.65
C LEU A 173 -11.84 10.70 -10.74
#